data_AF-A0A9W8AKG8-F1
#
_entry.id   AF-A0A9W8AKG8-F1
#
_cell.length_a   1.000
_cell.length_b   1.000
_cell.length_c   1.000
_cell.angle_alpha   90.00
_cell.angle_beta   90.00
_cell.angle_gamma   90.00
#
_symmetry.space_group_name_H-M   'P 1'
#
loop_
_entity.id
_entity.type
_entity.pdbx_description
1 polymer ?
#
loop_
_entity_poly.entity_id
_entity_poly.type
_entity_poly.pdbx_seq_one_letter_code
_entity_poly.pdbx_strand_id
1 'polypeptide(L)'
;ACEEARLVLEADGDCTQAVVKAIKVLEDSEFTNAGYGSNLNIDGAVECDASVMEGSTGSFGAVGAVSQIRNPIDAAYALHQQERRRVFPSGRIPPLFLVGSGAEKWVSTQGVSLLSSSQSLIAPCAQAKYQHYHRFAQAMDSNNEVTVDTAQSPSRAIPFDELNDTVGAVCQDYQGNTAAGVSSGGVLLKFPGRVGEAAMFGAGCWAEQGNREHDSTSSACSVT
;
A
#
# COMPACT_ATOMS: atom_id res chain seq x y z
N ALA A 1 -4.62 8.07 12.00
CA ALA A 1 -4.67 8.41 10.57
C ALA A 1 -5.33 9.76 10.32
N CYS A 2 -6.66 9.91 10.51
CA CYS A 2 -7.38 11.15 10.21
C CYS A 2 -6.84 12.39 10.95
N GLU A 3 -6.48 12.23 12.23
CA GLU A 3 -5.92 13.35 13.01
C GLU A 3 -4.61 13.87 12.42
N GLU A 4 -3.70 12.97 12.02
CA GLU A 4 -2.43 13.35 11.42
C GLU A 4 -2.61 13.99 10.03
N ALA A 5 -3.61 13.55 9.26
CA ALA A 5 -3.98 14.20 8.01
C ALA A 5 -4.54 15.62 8.23
N ARG A 6 -5.40 15.78 9.24
CA ARG A 6 -5.96 17.08 9.63
C ARG A 6 -4.84 18.06 10.01
N LEU A 7 -3.85 17.62 10.79
CA LEU A 7 -2.70 18.44 11.18
C LEU A 7 -1.87 18.90 9.97
N VAL A 8 -1.74 18.07 8.92
CA VAL A 8 -1.07 18.49 7.68
C VAL A 8 -1.83 19.62 7.00
N LEU A 9 -3.16 19.49 6.88
CA LEU A 9 -3.99 20.52 6.26
C LEU A 9 -4.00 21.83 7.06
N GLU A 10 -3.99 21.75 8.40
CA GLU A 10 -3.90 22.94 9.27
C GLU A 10 -2.56 23.65 9.19
N ALA A 11 -1.50 22.94 8.79
CA ALA A 11 -0.18 23.49 8.56
C ALA A 11 0.04 23.94 7.10
N ASP A 12 -1.04 24.26 6.37
CA ASP A 12 -1.05 24.64 4.96
C ASP A 12 -0.43 23.59 4.01
N GLY A 13 -0.44 22.31 4.41
CA GLY A 13 -0.05 21.18 3.56
C GLY A 13 -1.14 20.82 2.54
N ASP A 14 -0.74 20.14 1.46
CA ASP A 14 -1.65 19.73 0.40
C ASP A 14 -2.39 18.41 0.69
N CYS A 15 -3.45 18.13 -0.07
CA CYS A 15 -4.25 16.90 0.07
C CYS A 15 -3.41 15.62 -0.08
N THR A 16 -2.41 15.62 -0.97
CA THR A 16 -1.56 14.46 -1.21
C THR A 16 -0.68 14.18 0.01
N GLN A 17 -0.10 15.21 0.61
CA GLN A 17 0.64 15.11 1.86
C GLN A 17 -0.23 14.58 3.00
N ALA A 18 -1.48 15.06 3.10
CA ALA A 18 -2.42 14.61 4.12
C ALA A 18 -2.77 13.11 3.97
N VAL A 19 -3.03 12.65 2.74
CA VAL A 19 -3.27 11.23 2.40
C VAL A 19 -2.04 10.38 2.73
N VAL A 20 -0.85 10.79 2.28
CA VAL A 20 0.40 10.08 2.54
C VAL A 20 0.62 9.96 4.05
N LYS A 21 0.45 11.04 4.80
CA LYS A 21 0.60 11.05 6.25
C LYS A 21 -0.42 10.15 6.96
N ALA A 22 -1.68 10.13 6.53
CA ALA A 22 -2.69 9.21 7.06
C ALA A 22 -2.29 7.75 6.87
N ILE A 23 -1.87 7.38 5.66
CA ILE A 23 -1.53 6.01 5.30
C ILE A 23 -0.26 5.56 6.02
N LYS A 24 0.74 6.43 6.19
CA LYS A 24 1.95 6.09 6.97
C LYS A 24 1.62 5.67 8.40
N VAL A 25 0.66 6.34 9.04
CA VAL A 25 0.21 5.98 10.40
C VAL A 25 -0.40 4.57 10.42
N LEU A 26 -1.09 4.19 9.35
CA LEU A 26 -1.66 2.86 9.21
C LEU A 26 -0.57 1.84 8.91
N GLU A 27 0.34 2.10 7.97
CA GLU A 27 1.49 1.25 7.65
C GLU A 27 2.44 1.01 8.83
N ASP A 28 2.50 1.92 9.81
CA ASP A 28 3.28 1.73 11.03
C ASP A 28 2.57 0.85 12.08
N SER A 29 1.29 0.54 11.88
CA SER A 29 0.48 -0.29 12.78
C SER A 29 0.55 -1.76 12.41
N GLU A 30 1.01 -2.59 13.35
CA GLU A 30 1.10 -4.05 13.21
C GLU A 30 -0.24 -4.75 12.90
N PHE A 31 -1.36 -4.07 13.15
CA PHE A 31 -2.71 -4.60 12.95
C PHE A 31 -3.24 -4.41 11.53
N THR A 32 -2.50 -3.74 10.64
CA THR A 32 -2.94 -3.53 9.26
C THR A 32 -2.10 -4.36 8.30
N ASN A 33 -2.71 -4.79 7.19
CA ASN A 33 -2.01 -5.49 6.12
C ASN A 33 -1.37 -4.48 5.16
N ALA A 34 -0.48 -3.64 5.69
CA ALA A 34 0.32 -2.68 4.93
C ALA A 34 1.58 -2.32 5.72
N GLY A 35 2.70 -2.06 5.04
CA GLY A 35 3.96 -1.73 5.73
C GLY A 35 4.34 -2.77 6.79
N TYR A 36 4.52 -2.30 8.03
CA TYR A 36 4.78 -3.12 9.23
C TYR A 36 3.48 -3.79 9.70
N GLY A 37 3.32 -5.09 9.43
CA GLY A 37 2.07 -5.82 9.67
C GLY A 37 1.53 -6.56 8.45
N SER A 38 2.12 -6.29 7.28
CA SER A 38 1.81 -6.95 6.02
C SER A 38 1.84 -8.48 6.10
N ASN A 39 0.92 -9.09 5.36
CA ASN A 39 0.90 -10.53 5.12
C ASN A 39 2.20 -11.02 4.46
N LEU A 40 2.55 -12.26 4.77
CA LEU A 40 3.74 -12.91 4.22
C LEU A 40 3.37 -13.67 2.94
N ASN A 41 4.26 -13.61 1.95
CA ASN A 41 4.23 -14.43 0.75
C ASN A 41 4.57 -15.91 1.08
N ILE A 42 4.52 -16.81 0.09
CA ILE A 42 4.76 -18.24 0.30
C ILE A 42 6.15 -18.54 0.93
N ASP A 43 7.15 -17.71 0.63
CA ASP A 43 8.52 -17.81 1.14
C ASP A 43 8.69 -17.23 2.56
N GLY A 44 7.61 -16.72 3.16
CA GLY A 44 7.64 -16.10 4.49
C GLY A 44 8.23 -14.69 4.49
N ALA A 45 8.25 -13.99 3.35
CA ALA A 45 8.73 -12.62 3.21
C ALA A 45 7.58 -11.63 3.00
N VAL A 46 7.80 -10.37 3.38
CA VAL A 46 6.86 -9.26 3.13
C VAL A 46 7.21 -8.59 1.81
N GLU A 47 6.18 -8.34 1.00
CA GLU A 47 6.25 -7.58 -0.23
C GLU A 47 5.03 -6.66 -0.32
N CYS A 48 5.23 -5.36 -0.36
CA CYS A 48 4.17 -4.38 -0.32
C CYS A 48 3.92 -3.71 -1.68
N ASP A 49 2.69 -3.26 -1.86
CA ASP A 49 2.18 -2.51 -3.00
C ASP A 49 1.55 -1.21 -2.48
N ALA A 50 1.83 -0.07 -3.12
CA ALA A 50 1.21 1.21 -2.74
C ALA A 50 1.13 2.17 -3.91
N SER A 51 0.15 3.07 -3.89
CA SER A 51 0.00 4.14 -4.86
C SER A 51 -0.65 5.39 -4.30
N VAL A 52 -0.41 6.52 -4.96
CA VAL A 52 -1.02 7.82 -4.62
C VAL A 52 -1.32 8.60 -5.90
N MET A 53 -2.44 9.33 -5.90
CA MET A 53 -2.90 10.18 -7.00
C MET A 53 -3.33 11.56 -6.50
N GLU A 54 -2.96 12.60 -7.25
CA GLU A 54 -3.38 13.99 -7.06
C GLU A 54 -4.44 14.35 -8.10
N GLY A 55 -5.59 14.85 -7.65
CA GLY A 55 -6.74 15.11 -8.51
C GLY A 55 -6.64 16.37 -9.37
N SER A 56 -5.85 17.36 -8.96
CA SER A 56 -5.70 18.63 -9.67
C SER A 56 -4.83 18.51 -10.93
N THR A 57 -3.83 17.64 -10.89
CA THR A 57 -2.83 17.43 -11.94
C THR A 57 -2.99 16.10 -12.67
N GLY A 58 -3.66 15.13 -12.05
CA GLY A 58 -3.66 13.73 -12.47
C GLY A 58 -2.33 13.02 -12.20
N SER A 59 -1.40 13.64 -11.47
CA SER A 59 -0.11 13.07 -11.13
C SER A 59 -0.28 11.80 -10.30
N PHE A 60 0.49 10.76 -10.64
CA PHE A 60 0.40 9.44 -10.02
C PHE A 60 1.79 8.86 -9.74
N GLY A 61 1.90 8.10 -8.65
CA GLY A 61 3.09 7.33 -8.33
C GLY A 61 2.73 6.01 -7.65
N ALA A 62 3.44 4.94 -7.98
CA ALA A 62 3.20 3.62 -7.40
C ALA A 62 4.48 2.81 -7.23
N VAL A 63 4.48 1.94 -6.21
CA VAL A 63 5.47 0.89 -6.04
C VAL A 63 4.80 -0.46 -5.83
N GLY A 64 5.47 -1.53 -6.26
CA GLY A 64 4.93 -2.88 -6.13
C GLY A 64 5.99 -3.92 -5.78
N ALA A 65 5.59 -4.94 -5.05
CA ALA A 65 6.46 -5.99 -4.54
C ALA A 65 7.75 -5.47 -3.87
N VAL A 66 7.65 -4.37 -3.09
CA VAL A 66 8.80 -3.81 -2.36
C VAL A 66 8.91 -4.42 -0.97
N SER A 67 10.13 -4.74 -0.54
CA SER A 67 10.38 -5.54 0.66
C SER A 67 11.30 -4.85 1.69
N GLN A 68 11.96 -3.75 1.30
CA GLN A 68 12.93 -3.04 2.14
C GLN A 68 12.48 -1.62 2.53
N ILE A 69 11.21 -1.29 2.37
CA ILE A 69 10.68 0.05 2.63
C ILE A 69 9.66 -0.04 3.76
N ARG A 70 9.90 0.69 4.86
CA ARG A 70 8.99 0.71 6.01
C ARG A 70 7.60 1.21 5.64
N ASN A 71 7.57 2.30 4.88
CA ASN A 71 6.36 2.98 4.45
C ASN A 71 6.27 3.01 2.93
N PRO A 72 5.71 1.97 2.28
CA PRO A 72 5.53 1.91 0.83
C PRO A 72 4.86 3.17 0.22
N ILE A 73 3.95 3.83 0.95
CA ILE A 73 3.31 5.06 0.46
C ILE A 73 4.31 6.23 0.30
N ASP A 74 5.38 6.32 1.09
CA ASP A 74 6.44 7.33 0.89
C ASP A 74 7.17 7.13 -0.44
N ALA A 75 7.36 5.87 -0.82
CA ALA A 75 7.99 5.49 -2.07
C ALA A 75 7.09 5.82 -3.29
N ALA A 76 5.78 5.54 -3.17
CA ALA A 76 4.79 5.98 -4.15
C ALA A 76 4.75 7.52 -4.26
N TYR A 77 4.78 8.22 -3.13
CA TYR A 77 4.82 9.70 -3.10
C TYR A 77 6.09 10.27 -3.73
N ALA A 78 7.26 9.65 -3.54
CA ALA A 78 8.48 10.08 -4.21
C ALA A 78 8.37 10.01 -5.75
N LEU A 79 7.72 8.97 -6.28
CA LEU A 79 7.44 8.84 -7.72
C LEU A 79 6.45 9.90 -8.20
N HIS A 80 5.34 10.10 -7.48
CA HIS A 80 4.36 11.17 -7.75
C HIS A 80 5.04 12.54 -7.81
N GLN A 81 5.89 12.88 -6.83
CA GLN A 81 6.58 14.17 -6.77
C GLN A 81 7.56 14.35 -7.93
N GLN A 82 8.21 13.27 -8.38
CA GLN A 82 9.08 13.31 -9.55
C GLN A 82 8.28 13.48 -10.84
N GLU A 83 7.12 12.82 -10.97
CA GLU A 83 6.19 13.01 -12.09
C GLU A 83 5.70 14.46 -12.17
N ARG A 84 5.28 15.03 -11.03
CA ARG A 84 4.80 16.41 -10.92
C ARG A 84 5.81 17.44 -11.41
N ARG A 85 7.11 17.17 -11.19
CA ARG A 85 8.21 18.03 -11.66
C ARG A 85 8.42 17.95 -13.17
N ARG A 86 7.96 16.86 -13.83
CA ARG A 86 8.07 16.59 -15.28
C ARG A 86 9.47 16.76 -15.90
N VAL A 87 10.52 16.79 -15.08
CA VAL A 87 11.86 17.13 -15.53
C VAL A 87 12.87 16.13 -14.99
N PHE A 88 13.38 15.30 -15.90
CA PHE A 88 14.76 14.86 -15.80
C PHE A 88 15.64 15.82 -16.61
N PRO A 89 16.84 16.18 -16.13
CA PRO A 89 17.82 16.93 -16.94
C PRO A 89 18.11 16.27 -18.29
N SER A 90 17.90 14.95 -18.40
CA SER A 90 18.06 14.17 -19.62
C SER A 90 16.83 14.19 -20.57
N GLY A 91 15.77 14.94 -20.26
CA GLY A 91 14.52 14.98 -21.05
C GLY A 91 13.70 13.68 -21.05
N ARG A 92 13.97 12.76 -20.11
CA ARG A 92 13.21 11.51 -19.99
C ARG A 92 11.91 11.73 -19.22
N ILE A 93 10.91 10.89 -19.49
CA ILE A 93 9.69 10.84 -18.70
C ILE A 93 9.98 10.07 -17.39
N PRO A 94 9.63 10.62 -16.22
CA PRO A 94 9.75 9.92 -14.95
C PRO A 94 8.89 8.65 -14.89
N PRO A 95 9.38 7.58 -14.24
CA PRO A 95 8.58 6.38 -14.09
C PRO A 95 7.37 6.68 -13.20
N LEU A 96 6.19 6.19 -13.62
CA LEU A 96 4.97 6.24 -12.83
C LEU A 96 4.90 5.09 -11.81
N PHE A 97 5.49 3.96 -12.16
CA PHE A 97 5.40 2.71 -11.41
C PHE A 97 6.73 1.98 -11.46
N LEU A 98 7.26 1.58 -10.30
CA LEU A 98 8.46 0.75 -10.17
C LEU A 98 8.18 -0.44 -9.26
N VAL A 99 8.88 -1.55 -9.48
CA VAL A 99 8.70 -2.77 -8.68
C VAL A 99 10.01 -3.33 -8.11
N GLY A 100 9.88 -4.08 -7.03
CA GLY A 100 10.96 -4.87 -6.42
C GLY A 100 12.23 -4.07 -6.14
N SER A 101 13.38 -4.73 -6.31
CA SER A 101 14.69 -4.11 -6.02
C SER A 101 15.00 -2.88 -6.88
N GLY A 102 14.38 -2.73 -8.05
CA GLY A 102 14.51 -1.55 -8.89
C GLY A 102 13.86 -0.32 -8.26
N ALA A 103 12.65 -0.50 -7.71
CA ALA A 103 11.97 0.54 -6.95
C ALA A 103 12.79 0.94 -5.71
N GLU A 104 13.24 -0.03 -4.91
CA GLU A 104 14.03 0.20 -3.70
C GLU A 104 15.31 1.01 -3.97
N LYS A 105 16.07 0.62 -5.01
CA LYS A 105 17.25 1.37 -5.45
C LYS A 105 16.89 2.79 -5.85
N TRP A 106 15.83 2.98 -6.63
CA TRP A 106 15.44 4.30 -7.11
C TRP A 106 14.99 5.21 -5.95
N VAL A 107 14.12 4.74 -5.06
CA VAL A 107 13.59 5.57 -3.96
C VAL A 107 14.67 5.94 -2.95
N SER A 108 15.70 5.10 -2.79
CA SER A 108 16.86 5.45 -1.95
C SER A 108 17.58 6.70 -2.47
N THR A 109 17.63 6.90 -3.80
CA THR A 109 18.19 8.12 -4.39
C THR A 109 17.33 9.36 -4.18
N GLN A 110 16.05 9.17 -3.82
CA GLN A 110 15.10 10.24 -3.50
C GLN A 110 15.04 10.55 -2.00
N GLY A 111 15.89 9.92 -1.17
CA GLY A 111 15.95 10.14 0.27
C GLY A 111 15.01 9.25 1.10
N VAL A 112 14.33 8.28 0.50
CA VAL A 112 13.56 7.27 1.25
C VAL A 112 14.52 6.24 1.84
N SER A 113 14.49 6.07 3.16
CA SER A 113 15.39 5.16 3.86
C SER A 113 14.99 3.70 3.63
N LEU A 114 15.96 2.87 3.26
CA LEU A 114 15.79 1.43 3.18
C LEU A 114 16.07 0.77 4.54
N LEU A 115 15.30 -0.25 4.87
CA LEU A 115 15.52 -1.09 6.03
C LEU A 115 16.79 -1.93 5.83
N SER A 116 17.61 -2.07 6.87
CA SER A 116 18.79 -2.93 6.82
C SER A 116 18.45 -4.41 6.69
N SER A 117 17.22 -4.80 7.07
CA SER A 117 16.68 -6.15 6.91
C SER A 117 15.18 -6.09 6.67
N SER A 118 14.71 -6.76 5.63
CA SER A 118 13.27 -6.89 5.29
C SER A 118 12.48 -7.63 6.37
N GLN A 119 13.14 -8.43 7.21
CA GLN A 119 12.53 -9.09 8.36
C GLN A 119 11.95 -8.09 9.37
N SER A 120 12.42 -6.84 9.36
CA SER A 120 11.91 -5.77 10.25
C SER A 120 10.47 -5.37 9.94
N LEU A 121 9.93 -5.76 8.77
CA LEU A 121 8.52 -5.56 8.40
C LEU A 121 7.58 -6.63 8.99
N ILE A 122 8.14 -7.76 9.42
CA ILE A 122 7.34 -8.90 9.90
C ILE A 122 6.94 -8.63 11.35
N ALA A 123 5.66 -8.27 11.54
CA ALA A 123 5.08 -8.16 12.85
C ALA A 123 4.81 -9.56 13.47
N PRO A 124 4.85 -9.71 14.80
CA PRO A 124 4.59 -10.99 15.46
C PRO A 124 3.22 -11.59 15.11
N CYS A 125 2.18 -10.75 15.01
CA CYS A 125 0.83 -11.16 14.61
C CYS A 125 0.79 -11.71 13.17
N ALA A 126 1.45 -11.04 12.23
CA ALA A 126 1.55 -11.47 10.83
C ALA A 126 2.32 -12.80 10.70
N GLN A 127 3.39 -12.96 11.48
CA GLN A 127 4.16 -14.20 11.52
C GLN A 127 3.32 -15.37 12.06
N ALA A 128 2.57 -15.18 13.14
CA ALA A 128 1.69 -16.20 13.70
C ALA A 128 0.59 -16.59 12.70
N LYS A 129 0.01 -15.61 12.00
CA LYS A 129 -0.97 -15.82 10.92
C LYS A 129 -0.38 -16.68 9.80
N TYR A 130 0.81 -16.32 9.30
CA TYR A 130 1.52 -17.10 8.28
C TYR A 130 1.77 -18.55 8.72
N GLN A 131 2.33 -18.77 9.91
CA GLN A 131 2.63 -20.11 10.43
C GLN A 131 1.38 -20.99 10.59
N HIS A 132 0.24 -20.38 10.92
CA HIS A 132 -1.02 -21.08 10.97
C HIS A 132 -1.40 -21.58 9.57
N TYR A 133 -1.59 -20.67 8.61
CA TYR A 133 -2.10 -21.03 7.28
C TYR A 133 -1.12 -21.80 6.40
N HIS A 134 0.18 -21.55 6.54
CA HIS A 134 1.20 -22.30 5.81
C HIS A 134 1.17 -23.80 6.17
N ARG A 135 0.97 -24.12 7.46
CA ARG A 135 0.82 -25.53 7.91
C ARG A 135 -0.45 -26.18 7.33
N PHE A 136 -1.55 -25.44 7.26
CA PHE A 136 -2.79 -25.94 6.65
C PHE A 136 -2.64 -26.19 5.15
N ALA A 137 -2.01 -25.26 4.42
CA ALA A 137 -1.76 -25.42 2.99
C ALA A 137 -0.91 -26.67 2.70
N GLN A 138 0.18 -26.86 3.45
CA GLN A 138 1.02 -28.06 3.33
C GLN A 138 0.28 -29.36 3.62
N ALA A 139 -0.62 -29.35 4.60
CA ALA A 139 -1.42 -30.53 4.96
C ALA A 139 -2.47 -30.90 3.91
N MET A 140 -3.04 -29.90 3.22
CA MET A 140 -3.98 -30.12 2.10
C MET A 140 -3.28 -30.67 0.85
N ASP A 141 -2.10 -30.14 0.50
CA ASP A 141 -1.35 -30.57 -0.69
C ASP A 141 -0.81 -32.00 -0.58
N SER A 142 -0.63 -32.51 0.64
CA SER A 142 -0.04 -33.83 0.90
C SER A 142 -1.05 -34.99 0.93
N ASN A 143 -2.33 -34.77 0.63
CA ASN A 143 -3.39 -35.81 0.56
C ASN A 143 -3.53 -36.67 1.84
N ASN A 144 -3.02 -36.21 2.97
CA ASN A 144 -3.30 -36.84 4.25
C ASN A 144 -4.69 -36.38 4.70
N GLU A 145 -5.61 -37.33 4.89
CA GLU A 145 -6.83 -37.09 5.65
C GLU A 145 -6.42 -36.65 7.06
N VAL A 146 -6.31 -35.34 7.28
CA VAL A 146 -6.10 -34.80 8.61
C VAL A 146 -7.41 -35.03 9.36
N THR A 147 -7.38 -35.96 10.32
CA THR A 147 -8.35 -35.99 11.41
C THR A 147 -8.10 -34.76 12.27
N VAL A 148 -8.61 -33.62 11.81
CA VAL A 148 -8.60 -32.40 12.60
C VAL A 148 -9.55 -32.68 13.76
N ASP A 149 -8.99 -32.75 14.96
CA ASP A 149 -9.76 -32.84 16.20
C ASP A 149 -10.87 -31.79 16.11
N THR A 150 -12.13 -32.24 16.20
CA THR A 150 -13.33 -31.46 15.84
C THR A 150 -13.60 -30.25 16.76
N ALA A 151 -12.69 -29.97 17.70
CA ALA A 151 -12.62 -28.77 18.50
C ALA A 151 -11.71 -27.66 17.90
N GLN A 152 -10.87 -27.99 16.90
CA GLN A 152 -9.95 -27.08 16.19
C GLN A 152 -10.07 -27.16 14.66
N SER A 153 -11.10 -27.82 14.14
CA SER A 153 -11.54 -27.59 12.76
C SER A 153 -11.89 -26.11 12.60
N PRO A 154 -11.49 -25.43 11.51
CA PRO A 154 -12.03 -24.12 11.21
C PRO A 154 -13.50 -24.32 10.80
N SER A 155 -14.37 -24.47 11.80
CA SER A 155 -15.78 -24.24 11.62
C SER A 155 -15.93 -22.75 11.33
N ARG A 156 -16.00 -22.43 10.04
CA ARG A 156 -16.11 -21.14 9.35
C ARG A 156 -14.84 -20.80 8.59
N ALA A 157 -15.02 -20.65 7.29
CA ALA A 157 -14.16 -19.84 6.45
C ALA A 157 -13.71 -18.62 7.26
N ILE A 158 -12.41 -18.34 7.23
CA ILE A 158 -11.83 -17.11 7.76
C ILE A 158 -12.70 -15.98 7.20
N PRO A 159 -13.24 -15.06 8.02
CA PRO A 159 -13.89 -13.89 7.49
C PRO A 159 -12.93 -13.25 6.49
N PHE A 160 -13.38 -13.04 5.25
CA PHE A 160 -12.55 -12.48 4.17
C PHE A 160 -11.83 -11.18 4.63
N ASP A 161 -12.48 -10.43 5.52
CA ASP A 161 -11.97 -9.22 6.15
C ASP A 161 -10.68 -9.46 6.98
N GLU A 162 -10.54 -10.57 7.69
CA GLU A 162 -9.32 -10.84 8.50
C GLU A 162 -8.09 -11.22 7.63
N LEU A 163 -8.30 -11.46 6.33
CA LEU A 163 -7.25 -11.81 5.38
C LEU A 163 -6.70 -10.59 4.62
N ASN A 164 -7.46 -9.49 4.53
CA ASN A 164 -7.24 -8.40 3.57
C ASN A 164 -7.39 -7.00 4.20
N ASP A 165 -6.65 -6.70 5.27
CA ASP A 165 -6.66 -5.37 5.88
C ASP A 165 -5.80 -4.34 5.09
N THR A 166 -6.09 -4.19 3.79
CA THR A 166 -5.51 -3.12 2.96
C THR A 166 -5.95 -1.77 3.52
N VAL A 167 -5.08 -0.76 3.43
CA VAL A 167 -5.35 0.57 3.99
C VAL A 167 -5.38 1.63 2.91
N GLY A 168 -6.21 2.64 3.12
CA GLY A 168 -6.42 3.70 2.15
C GLY A 168 -6.85 5.00 2.80
N ALA A 169 -6.66 6.09 2.07
CA ALA A 169 -7.15 7.41 2.47
C ALA A 169 -7.52 8.24 1.25
N VAL A 170 -8.53 9.08 1.44
CA VAL A 170 -8.92 10.14 0.50
C VAL A 170 -8.96 11.47 1.24
N CYS A 171 -8.65 12.56 0.55
CA CYS A 171 -8.66 13.90 1.11
C CYS A 171 -9.30 14.87 0.12
N GLN A 172 -10.07 15.82 0.66
CA GLN A 172 -10.52 17.01 -0.05
C GLN A 172 -10.26 18.23 0.85
N ASP A 173 -9.61 19.27 0.31
CA ASP A 173 -9.37 20.52 1.03
C ASP A 173 -10.45 21.58 0.77
N TYR A 174 -10.33 22.73 1.44
CA TYR A 174 -11.27 23.85 1.32
C TYR A 174 -11.26 24.50 -0.08
N GLN A 175 -10.23 24.28 -0.88
CA GLN A 175 -10.15 24.75 -2.27
C GLN A 175 -10.83 23.74 -3.22
N GLY A 176 -11.17 22.55 -2.74
CA GLY A 176 -11.75 21.47 -3.51
C GLY A 176 -10.71 20.64 -4.27
N ASN A 177 -9.42 20.78 -3.94
CA ASN A 177 -8.39 19.86 -4.43
C ASN A 177 -8.63 18.50 -3.78
N THR A 178 -8.34 17.43 -4.51
CA THR A 178 -8.54 16.06 -4.04
C THR A 178 -7.26 15.24 -4.17
N ALA A 179 -7.11 14.26 -3.30
CA ALA A 179 -6.08 13.24 -3.41
C ALA A 179 -6.60 11.90 -2.87
N ALA A 180 -6.01 10.82 -3.35
CA ALA A 180 -6.29 9.48 -2.88
C ALA A 180 -5.01 8.64 -2.87
N GLY A 181 -4.95 7.65 -1.98
CA GLY A 181 -3.84 6.72 -1.91
C GLY A 181 -4.21 5.45 -1.18
N VAL A 182 -3.45 4.40 -1.45
CA VAL A 182 -3.67 3.04 -0.94
C VAL A 182 -2.34 2.34 -0.68
N SER A 183 -2.30 1.44 0.29
CA SER A 183 -1.15 0.59 0.60
C SER A 183 -1.61 -0.79 1.07
N SER A 184 -0.92 -1.84 0.63
CA SER A 184 -1.26 -3.24 0.94
C SER A 184 -0.01 -4.13 1.00
N GLY A 185 -0.01 -5.11 1.90
CA GLY A 185 0.88 -6.28 1.87
C GLY A 185 0.43 -7.35 0.87
N GLY A 186 -0.79 -7.23 0.34
CA GLY A 186 -1.41 -8.20 -0.55
C GLY A 186 -1.96 -9.43 0.17
N VAL A 187 -2.36 -10.43 -0.62
CA VAL A 187 -2.98 -11.65 -0.09
C VAL A 187 -1.96 -12.55 0.60
N LEU A 188 -2.37 -13.18 1.69
CA LEU A 188 -1.55 -14.14 2.44
C LEU A 188 -1.13 -15.32 1.54
N LEU A 189 0.11 -15.79 1.68
CA LEU A 189 0.70 -16.86 0.87
C LEU A 189 0.72 -16.58 -0.64
N LYS A 190 0.66 -15.31 -1.06
CA LYS A 190 0.87 -14.95 -2.47
C LYS A 190 2.21 -15.48 -2.98
N PHE A 191 2.27 -15.73 -4.29
CA PHE A 191 3.54 -16.02 -4.94
C PHE A 191 4.45 -14.77 -4.89
N PRO A 192 5.76 -14.91 -4.67
CA PRO A 192 6.68 -13.77 -4.62
C PRO A 192 6.64 -12.96 -5.92
N GLY A 193 6.67 -11.64 -5.79
CA GLY A 193 6.53 -10.72 -6.92
C GLY A 193 5.09 -10.55 -7.42
N ARG A 194 4.07 -11.16 -6.79
CA ARG A 194 2.67 -10.83 -7.09
C ARG A 194 2.38 -9.40 -6.66
N VAL A 195 1.99 -8.59 -7.64
CA VAL A 195 1.51 -7.22 -7.46
C VAL A 195 -0.02 -7.20 -7.45
N GLY A 196 -0.61 -6.51 -6.48
CA GLY A 196 -2.05 -6.29 -6.34
C GLY A 196 -2.55 -4.95 -6.89
N GLU A 197 -3.85 -4.74 -6.70
CA GLU A 197 -4.58 -3.53 -7.08
C GLU A 197 -4.03 -2.26 -6.45
N ALA A 198 -3.46 -2.33 -5.25
CA ALA A 198 -2.89 -1.18 -4.55
C ALA A 198 -1.77 -0.46 -5.33
N ALA A 199 -1.09 -1.13 -6.26
CA ALA A 199 -0.08 -0.51 -7.13
C ALA A 199 -0.59 -0.21 -8.55
N MET A 200 -1.79 -0.66 -8.91
CA MET A 200 -2.33 -0.56 -10.27
C MET A 200 -3.08 0.76 -10.47
N PHE A 201 -2.64 1.53 -11.45
CA PHE A 201 -3.28 2.79 -11.86
C PHE A 201 -4.76 2.57 -12.19
N GLY A 202 -5.64 3.35 -11.55
CA GLY A 202 -7.09 3.27 -11.74
C GLY A 202 -7.80 2.11 -11.04
N ALA A 203 -7.07 1.19 -10.41
CA ALA A 203 -7.67 0.13 -9.60
C ALA A 203 -7.51 0.40 -8.09
N GLY A 204 -6.32 0.77 -7.65
CA GLY A 204 -6.02 0.99 -6.23
C GLY A 204 -6.61 2.29 -5.68
N CYS A 205 -6.34 3.40 -6.36
CA CYS A 205 -6.87 4.70 -6.01
C CYS A 205 -7.13 5.55 -7.25
N TRP A 206 -8.05 6.51 -7.11
CA TRP A 206 -8.33 7.53 -8.10
C TRP A 206 -8.60 8.87 -7.43
N ALA A 207 -8.12 9.96 -8.01
CA ALA A 207 -8.50 11.30 -7.61
C ALA A 207 -8.68 12.15 -8.86
N GLU A 208 -9.76 12.93 -8.89
CA GLU A 208 -10.08 13.84 -9.96
C GLU A 208 -10.69 15.11 -9.38
N GLN A 209 -10.14 16.26 -9.74
CA GLN A 209 -10.70 17.54 -9.34
C GLN A 209 -11.80 17.95 -10.32
N GLY A 210 -12.97 18.28 -9.79
CA GLY A 210 -14.07 18.81 -10.57
C GLY A 210 -13.74 20.18 -11.13
N ASN A 211 -14.11 20.41 -12.38
CA ASN A 211 -14.10 21.73 -12.99
C ASN A 211 -15.37 22.51 -12.59
N ARG A 212 -15.16 23.62 -11.85
CA ARG A 212 -16.21 24.54 -11.41
C ARG A 212 -16.92 25.26 -12.57
N GLU A 213 -16.27 25.42 -13.72
CA GLU A 213 -16.87 26.06 -14.90
C GLU A 213 -17.91 25.16 -15.59
N HIS A 214 -17.80 23.85 -15.40
CA HIS A 214 -18.67 22.84 -16.01
C HIS A 214 -19.60 22.14 -15.00
N ASP A 215 -19.73 22.69 -13.78
CA ASP A 215 -20.52 22.12 -12.67
C ASP A 215 -20.19 20.63 -12.41
N SER A 216 -18.92 20.27 -12.58
CA SER A 216 -18.46 18.90 -12.35
C SER A 216 -17.94 18.76 -10.92
N THR A 217 -18.24 17.62 -10.31
CA THR A 217 -17.89 17.33 -8.92
C THR A 217 -16.48 16.74 -8.83
N SER A 218 -15.72 17.12 -7.80
CA SER A 218 -14.48 16.41 -7.48
C SER A 218 -14.79 15.03 -6.94
N SER A 219 -13.98 14.05 -7.30
CA SER A 219 -14.10 12.68 -6.81
C SER A 219 -12.75 12.16 -6.33
N ALA A 220 -12.78 11.28 -5.33
CA ALA A 220 -11.62 10.56 -4.85
C ALA A 220 -12.06 9.20 -4.32
N CYS A 221 -11.33 8.14 -4.63
CA CYS A 221 -11.57 6.81 -4.12
C CYS A 221 -10.26 6.09 -3.80
N SER A 222 -10.34 5.21 -2.79
CA SER A 222 -9.30 4.27 -2.42
C SER A 222 -9.97 2.94 -2.16
N VAL A 223 -9.42 1.85 -2.70
CA VAL A 223 -9.91 0.51 -2.41
C VAL A 223 -9.19 -0.07 -1.19
N THR A 224 -9.90 -0.94 -0.46
CA THR A 224 -9.40 -1.72 0.68
C THR A 224 -9.96 -3.12 0.58
#